data_AF-A0A920WQN8-F1
#
_entry.id   AF-A0A920WQN8-F1
#
_cell.length_a   1.000
_cell.length_b   1.000
_cell.length_c   1.000
_cell.angle_alpha   90.00
_cell.angle_beta   90.00
_cell.angle_gamma   90.00
#
_symmetry.space_group_name_H-M   'P 1'
#
loop_
_entity.id
_entity.type
_entity.pdbx_description
1 polymer ?
#
loop_
_entity_poly.entity_id
_entity_poly.type
_entity_poly.pdbx_seq_one_letter_code
_entity_poly.pdbx_strand_id
1 'polypeptide(L)'
;MLKRFFIVLAIGLASPHLSAQLNVQLEAIKRLKDTDLEANPAIKRVVLKILESSRGQAAFVEIVRDFKLPGHEAELLDYAQANPNDSTGVEAIRLLRNDAGLKLIHAAIDGQNATGIVTVLANAQIPETEPVLLRLAKDAKKPLNLRTIAVNGLAKTKTGARALLTEAEIGRVPADISFAVGNETAQHPREKTCAHRLPSSSLRRRDLAKRCRPWLSLLQ
;
A
#
# COMPACT_ATOMS: atom_id res chain seq x y z
N MET A 1 -26.78 24.14 -52.96
CA MET A 1 -26.56 23.56 -51.61
C MET A 1 -25.22 22.83 -51.62
N LEU A 2 -24.17 23.41 -51.03
CA LEU A 2 -22.94 22.64 -50.78
C LEU A 2 -22.30 23.13 -49.46
N LYS A 3 -22.28 22.20 -48.50
CA LYS A 3 -22.00 22.39 -47.07
C LYS A 3 -20.51 22.67 -46.85
N ARG A 4 -20.19 23.79 -46.18
CA ARG A 4 -18.86 24.09 -45.64
C ARG A 4 -18.51 23.07 -44.55
N PHE A 5 -17.48 22.26 -44.79
CA PHE A 5 -16.83 21.46 -43.76
C PHE A 5 -15.85 22.34 -42.98
N PHE A 6 -16.19 22.69 -41.74
CA PHE A 6 -15.25 23.22 -40.76
C PHE A 6 -14.57 22.04 -40.06
N ILE A 7 -13.30 21.80 -40.37
CA ILE A 7 -12.44 20.91 -39.59
C ILE A 7 -11.82 21.75 -38.49
N VAL A 8 -12.27 21.56 -37.26
CA VAL A 8 -11.63 22.13 -36.07
C VAL A 8 -10.50 21.20 -35.67
N LEU A 9 -9.26 21.64 -35.92
CA LEU A 9 -8.04 21.01 -35.44
C LEU A 9 -7.85 21.41 -33.96
N ALA A 10 -8.22 20.54 -33.03
CA ALA A 10 -7.89 20.70 -31.62
C ALA A 10 -6.41 20.36 -31.39
N ILE A 11 -5.55 21.37 -31.37
CA ILE A 11 -4.16 21.22 -30.92
C ILE A 11 -4.18 21.15 -29.39
N GLY A 12 -4.04 19.95 -28.84
CA GLY A 12 -3.80 19.74 -27.42
C GLY A 12 -2.42 20.27 -27.03
N LEU A 13 -2.37 21.50 -26.51
CA LEU A 13 -1.18 22.03 -25.84
C LEU A 13 -1.04 21.38 -24.47
N ALA A 14 -0.51 20.15 -24.42
CA ALA A 14 0.14 19.65 -23.22
C ALA A 14 1.37 20.53 -22.98
N SER A 15 1.21 21.56 -22.13
CA SER A 15 2.26 22.53 -21.81
C SER A 15 3.38 21.86 -21.00
N PRO A 16 4.57 21.57 -21.58
CA PRO A 16 5.66 20.93 -20.85
C PRO A 16 6.44 21.91 -19.96
N HIS A 17 6.09 23.21 -19.98
CA HIS A 17 6.84 24.25 -19.27
C HIS A 17 6.58 24.24 -17.75
N LEU A 18 5.39 23.82 -17.31
CA LEU A 18 5.04 23.82 -15.88
C LEU A 18 5.81 22.72 -15.13
N SER A 19 5.98 21.54 -15.74
CA SER A 19 6.73 20.43 -15.15
C SER A 19 8.23 20.71 -15.09
N ALA A 20 8.82 21.33 -16.12
CA ALA A 20 10.23 21.69 -16.11
C ALA A 20 10.58 22.70 -15.01
N GLN A 21 9.76 23.74 -14.83
CA GLN A 21 9.98 24.74 -13.79
C GLN A 21 9.74 24.19 -12.38
N LEU A 22 8.72 23.34 -12.20
CA LEU A 22 8.51 22.60 -10.96
C LEU A 22 9.69 21.69 -10.63
N ASN A 23 10.29 21.01 -11.61
CA ASN A 23 11.46 20.15 -11.41
C ASN A 23 12.69 20.95 -10.94
N VAL A 24 12.95 22.12 -11.54
CA VAL A 24 14.07 22.99 -11.11
C VAL A 24 13.85 23.52 -9.68
N GLN A 25 12.62 23.93 -9.36
CA GLN A 25 12.27 24.39 -8.01
C GLN A 25 12.34 23.26 -6.98
N LEU A 26 11.89 22.06 -7.35
CA LEU A 26 11.97 20.86 -6.53
C LEU A 26 13.43 20.49 -6.24
N GLU A 27 14.32 20.58 -7.24
CA GLU A 27 15.74 20.29 -7.05
C GLU A 27 16.42 21.31 -6.11
N ALA A 28 16.05 22.59 -6.22
CA ALA A 28 16.51 23.62 -5.30
C ALA A 28 16.00 23.38 -3.86
N ILE A 29 14.74 22.95 -3.72
CA ILE A 29 14.15 22.56 -2.43
C ILE A 29 14.82 21.30 -1.87
N LYS A 30 15.12 20.30 -2.70
CA LYS A 30 15.82 19.07 -2.29
C LYS A 30 17.19 19.34 -1.70
N ARG A 31 17.87 20.41 -2.14
CA ARG A 31 19.14 20.86 -1.53
C ARG A 31 18.96 21.51 -0.16
N LEU A 32 17.74 21.95 0.15
CA LEU A 32 17.36 22.54 1.44
C LEU A 32 16.75 21.50 2.41
N LYS A 33 16.68 20.22 2.02
CA LYS A 33 16.26 19.14 2.93
C LYS A 33 17.06 19.23 4.24
N ASP A 34 16.39 18.97 5.36
CA ASP A 34 16.91 19.13 6.73
C ASP A 34 17.10 20.59 7.23
N THR A 35 16.72 21.61 6.45
CA THR A 35 16.65 22.99 6.96
C THR A 35 15.44 23.15 7.87
N ASP A 36 15.65 23.73 9.06
CA ASP A 36 14.55 24.13 9.93
C ASP A 36 13.72 25.25 9.24
N LEU A 37 12.52 24.89 8.78
CA LEU A 37 11.61 25.82 8.13
C LEU A 37 11.14 26.93 9.07
N GLU A 38 11.09 26.67 10.37
CA GLU A 38 10.68 27.68 11.36
C GLU A 38 11.77 28.74 11.54
N ALA A 39 13.04 28.37 11.35
CA ALA A 39 14.17 29.31 11.41
C ALA A 39 14.20 30.28 10.21
N ASN A 40 13.48 30.00 9.11
CA ASN A 40 13.44 30.88 7.93
C ASN A 40 12.03 30.98 7.32
N PRO A 41 11.23 32.00 7.72
CA PRO A 41 9.88 32.22 7.20
C PRO A 41 9.80 32.47 5.69
N ALA A 42 10.87 32.96 5.06
CA ALA A 42 10.89 33.16 3.60
C ALA A 42 10.97 31.82 2.86
N ILE A 43 11.85 30.92 3.31
CA ILE A 43 11.97 29.56 2.75
C ILE A 43 10.68 28.78 3.00
N LYS A 44 10.13 28.83 4.22
CA LYS A 44 8.85 28.18 4.57
C LYS A 44 7.73 28.56 3.60
N ARG A 45 7.56 29.86 3.30
CA ARG A 45 6.54 30.33 2.35
C ARG A 45 6.72 29.75 0.94
N VAL A 46 7.95 29.64 0.46
CA VAL A 46 8.23 29.08 -0.87
C VAL A 46 7.94 27.59 -0.91
N VAL A 47 8.40 26.84 0.10
CA VAL A 47 8.13 25.39 0.21
C VAL A 47 6.63 25.12 0.27
N LEU A 48 5.88 25.84 1.11
CA LEU A 48 4.43 25.67 1.22
C LEU A 48 3.71 26.05 -0.07
N LYS A 49 4.15 27.10 -0.79
CA LYS A 49 3.57 27.46 -2.08
C LYS A 49 3.76 26.34 -3.12
N ILE A 50 4.94 25.73 -3.15
CA ILE A 50 5.25 24.66 -4.10
C ILE A 50 4.49 23.37 -3.71
N LEU A 51 4.41 23.07 -2.41
CA LEU A 51 3.57 22.00 -1.88
C LEU A 51 2.14 22.11 -2.40
N GLU A 52 1.49 23.27 -2.22
CA GLU A 52 0.13 23.50 -2.70
C GLU A 52 -0.01 23.29 -4.21
N SER A 53 0.96 23.77 -5.00
CA SER A 53 0.95 23.61 -6.46
C SER A 53 1.20 22.18 -6.95
N SER A 54 1.71 21.31 -6.07
CA SER A 54 2.09 19.93 -6.40
C SER A 54 1.06 18.89 -5.96
N ARG A 55 -0.07 19.29 -5.37
CA ARG A 55 -1.14 18.38 -4.93
C ARG A 55 -1.51 17.37 -6.02
N GLY A 56 -1.60 16.10 -5.62
CA GLY A 56 -1.88 14.98 -6.54
C GLY A 56 -0.68 14.52 -7.38
N GLN A 57 0.52 15.09 -7.19
CA GLN A 57 1.74 14.72 -7.91
C GLN A 57 2.77 14.07 -6.97
N ALA A 58 3.72 13.33 -7.53
CA ALA A 58 4.82 12.72 -6.78
C ALA A 58 5.61 13.74 -5.95
N ALA A 59 5.81 14.95 -6.48
CA ALA A 59 6.52 16.04 -5.81
C ALA A 59 5.87 16.42 -4.47
N PHE A 60 4.54 16.32 -4.34
CA PHE A 60 3.86 16.59 -3.06
C PHE A 60 4.32 15.61 -1.98
N VAL A 61 4.32 14.31 -2.30
CA VAL A 61 4.75 13.25 -1.38
C VAL A 61 6.21 13.45 -0.96
N GLU A 62 7.08 13.79 -1.91
CA GLU A 62 8.49 14.07 -1.64
C GLU A 62 8.66 15.27 -0.69
N ILE A 63 7.94 16.37 -0.91
CA ILE A 63 8.03 17.56 -0.05
C ILE A 63 7.49 17.25 1.35
N VAL A 64 6.36 16.57 1.47
CA VAL A 64 5.80 16.18 2.79
C VAL A 64 6.79 15.30 3.55
N ARG A 65 7.41 14.32 2.88
CA ARG A 65 8.44 13.45 3.47
C ARG A 65 9.68 14.24 3.91
N ASP A 66 10.26 15.01 3.00
CA ASP A 66 11.58 15.62 3.18
C ASP A 66 11.53 16.74 4.24
N PHE A 67 10.39 17.43 4.38
CA PHE A 67 10.18 18.46 5.39
C PHE A 67 9.33 18.01 6.58
N LYS A 68 8.92 16.74 6.62
CA LYS A 68 8.13 16.14 7.71
C LYS A 68 6.86 16.94 8.04
N LEU A 69 6.14 17.38 7.01
CA LEU A 69 4.98 18.27 7.16
C LEU A 69 3.75 17.47 7.66
N PRO A 70 3.15 17.84 8.81
CA PRO A 70 1.94 17.18 9.31
C PRO A 70 0.68 17.72 8.62
N GLY A 71 -0.46 17.01 8.74
CA GLY A 71 -1.77 17.53 8.31
C GLY A 71 -2.09 17.30 6.83
N HIS A 72 -1.37 16.40 6.16
CA HIS A 72 -1.54 16.04 4.76
C HIS A 72 -1.97 14.58 4.56
N GLU A 73 -2.53 13.96 5.61
CA GLU A 73 -2.82 12.53 5.62
C GLU A 73 -3.85 12.12 4.56
N ALA A 74 -4.86 12.97 4.30
CA ALA A 74 -5.89 12.68 3.31
C ALA A 74 -5.31 12.70 1.89
N GLU A 75 -4.50 13.71 1.56
CA GLU A 75 -3.89 13.87 0.24
C GLU A 75 -2.84 12.79 -0.04
N LEU A 76 -2.08 12.40 0.98
CA LEU A 76 -1.17 11.26 0.91
C LEU A 76 -1.93 9.95 0.66
N LEU A 77 -3.07 9.75 1.33
CA LEU A 77 -3.91 8.57 1.12
C LEU A 77 -4.50 8.55 -0.29
N ASP A 78 -5.03 9.67 -0.77
CA ASP A 78 -5.58 9.81 -2.11
C ASP A 78 -4.52 9.50 -3.17
N TYR A 79 -3.31 10.05 -3.01
CA TYR A 79 -2.19 9.77 -3.92
C TYR A 79 -1.80 8.29 -3.90
N ALA A 80 -1.69 7.68 -2.71
CA ALA A 80 -1.36 6.26 -2.57
C ALA A 80 -2.44 5.36 -3.20
N GLN A 81 -3.72 5.69 -3.04
CA GLN A 81 -4.84 4.95 -3.62
C GLN A 81 -4.82 4.99 -5.15
N ALA A 82 -4.51 6.15 -5.72
CA ALA A 82 -4.43 6.35 -7.16
C ALA A 82 -3.19 5.70 -7.79
N ASN A 83 -2.12 5.52 -7.02
CA ASN A 83 -0.82 5.03 -7.51
C ASN A 83 -0.34 3.77 -6.75
N PRO A 84 -1.13 2.68 -6.69
CA PRO A 84 -0.89 1.62 -5.71
C PRO A 84 0.30 0.69 -5.99
N ASN A 85 0.81 0.73 -7.23
CA ASN A 85 1.97 -0.04 -7.67
C ASN A 85 3.22 0.83 -7.89
N ASP A 86 3.11 2.14 -7.68
CA ASP A 86 4.20 3.09 -7.83
C ASP A 86 5.00 3.20 -6.52
N SER A 87 6.33 3.35 -6.63
CA SER A 87 7.17 3.49 -5.44
C SER A 87 6.82 4.72 -4.62
N THR A 88 6.46 5.84 -5.25
CA THR A 88 6.04 7.06 -4.55
C THR A 88 4.67 6.88 -3.90
N GLY A 89 3.75 6.13 -4.50
CA GLY A 89 2.48 5.76 -3.87
C GLY A 89 2.68 4.90 -2.62
N VAL A 90 3.64 3.96 -2.68
CA VAL A 90 4.04 3.14 -1.53
C VAL A 90 4.68 4.00 -0.43
N GLU A 91 5.52 4.97 -0.77
CA GLU A 91 6.06 5.91 0.21
C GLU A 91 4.98 6.79 0.83
N ALA A 92 4.02 7.27 0.04
CA ALA A 92 2.92 8.09 0.55
C ALA A 92 2.16 7.40 1.67
N ILE A 93 1.83 6.11 1.52
CA ILE A 93 1.14 5.37 2.58
C ILE A 93 2.05 5.05 3.79
N ARG A 94 3.37 4.92 3.60
CA ARG A 94 4.34 4.75 4.71
C ARG A 94 4.45 5.97 5.61
N LEU A 95 4.07 7.15 5.14
CA LEU A 95 4.02 8.37 5.95
C LEU A 95 2.79 8.41 6.88
N LEU A 96 1.76 7.61 6.63
CA LEU A 96 0.49 7.59 7.38
C LEU A 96 0.54 6.77 8.68
N ARG A 97 1.60 6.94 9.47
CA ARG A 97 1.84 6.15 10.70
C ARG A 97 1.28 6.80 11.97
N ASN A 98 0.74 8.01 11.88
CA ASN A 98 0.08 8.67 13.00
C ASN A 98 -1.38 8.20 13.14
N ASP A 99 -2.01 8.52 14.26
CA ASP A 99 -3.39 8.09 14.55
C ASP A 99 -4.40 8.54 13.50
N ALA A 100 -4.21 9.73 12.91
CA ALA A 100 -5.09 10.26 11.87
C ALA A 100 -4.98 9.43 10.58
N GLY A 101 -3.75 9.18 10.12
CA GLY A 101 -3.45 8.36 8.96
C GLY A 101 -3.95 6.92 9.10
N LEU A 102 -3.70 6.29 10.25
CA LEU A 102 -4.20 4.93 10.52
C LEU A 102 -5.74 4.86 10.52
N LYS A 103 -6.43 5.87 11.06
CA LYS A 103 -7.90 5.97 10.99
C LYS A 103 -8.40 6.08 9.54
N LEU A 104 -7.75 6.90 8.72
CA LEU A 104 -8.11 7.06 7.31
C LEU A 104 -7.86 5.76 6.52
N ILE A 105 -6.74 5.08 6.76
CA ILE A 105 -6.44 3.77 6.17
C ILE A 105 -7.53 2.75 6.50
N HIS A 106 -7.92 2.65 7.78
CA HIS A 106 -8.99 1.73 8.19
C HIS A 106 -10.31 2.03 7.49
N ALA A 107 -10.71 3.29 7.43
CA ALA A 107 -11.94 3.69 6.74
C ALA A 107 -11.90 3.35 5.24
N ALA A 108 -10.75 3.56 4.58
CA ALA A 108 -10.62 3.33 3.15
C ALA A 108 -10.62 1.84 2.76
N ILE A 109 -10.11 0.96 3.62
CA ILE A 109 -10.16 -0.50 3.42
C ILE A 109 -11.60 -1.04 3.49
N ASP A 110 -12.46 -0.39 4.27
CA ASP A 110 -13.88 -0.77 4.39
C ASP A 110 -14.78 -0.06 3.37
N GLY A 111 -14.24 0.91 2.61
CA GLY A 111 -14.95 1.64 1.56
C GLY A 111 -15.12 0.86 0.25
N GLN A 112 -15.86 1.48 -0.68
CA GLN A 112 -16.26 0.86 -1.94
C GLN A 112 -15.10 0.63 -2.94
N ASN A 113 -14.03 1.41 -2.83
CA ASN A 113 -12.86 1.38 -3.73
C ASN A 113 -11.58 0.91 -3.03
N ALA A 114 -11.71 -0.07 -2.13
CA ALA A 114 -10.62 -0.56 -1.28
C ALA A 114 -9.43 -1.18 -2.04
N THR A 115 -9.60 -1.61 -3.30
CA THR A 115 -8.56 -2.34 -4.06
C THR A 115 -7.24 -1.58 -4.14
N GLY A 116 -7.27 -0.27 -4.43
CA GLY A 116 -6.04 0.55 -4.49
C GLY A 116 -5.33 0.60 -3.15
N ILE A 117 -6.06 0.89 -2.06
CA ILE A 117 -5.51 0.96 -0.71
C ILE A 117 -4.95 -0.39 -0.24
N VAL A 118 -5.68 -1.48 -0.43
CA VAL A 118 -5.20 -2.80 -0.02
C VAL A 118 -3.95 -3.21 -0.80
N THR A 119 -3.88 -2.85 -2.09
CA THR A 119 -2.70 -3.11 -2.94
C THR A 119 -1.49 -2.33 -2.48
N VAL A 120 -1.63 -1.02 -2.24
CA VAL A 120 -0.50 -0.19 -1.83
C VAL A 120 -0.02 -0.55 -0.41
N LEU A 121 -0.93 -0.93 0.50
CA LEU A 121 -0.57 -1.49 1.81
C LEU A 121 0.22 -2.80 1.70
N ALA A 122 -0.25 -3.72 0.86
CA ALA A 122 0.43 -4.99 0.59
C ALA A 122 1.84 -4.77 0.03
N ASN A 123 2.07 -3.68 -0.72
CA ASN A 123 3.38 -3.29 -1.23
C ASN A 123 4.23 -2.56 -0.19
N ALA A 124 3.59 -1.78 0.69
CA ALA A 124 4.27 -0.96 1.70
C ALA A 124 4.85 -1.78 2.86
N GLN A 125 4.27 -2.93 3.18
CA GLN A 125 4.73 -3.83 4.24
C GLN A 125 4.82 -3.14 5.61
N ILE A 126 3.79 -2.36 5.95
CA ILE A 126 3.72 -1.58 7.20
C ILE A 126 3.27 -2.52 8.34
N PRO A 127 4.10 -2.79 9.37
CA PRO A 127 3.78 -3.72 10.45
C PRO A 127 2.48 -3.41 11.18
N GLU A 128 2.19 -2.12 11.38
CA GLU A 128 0.98 -1.62 12.06
C GLU A 128 -0.32 -2.00 11.33
N THR A 129 -0.23 -2.30 10.03
CA THR A 129 -1.38 -2.67 9.18
C THR A 129 -1.52 -4.17 8.97
N GLU A 130 -0.55 -4.99 9.41
CA GLU A 130 -0.61 -6.45 9.28
C GLU A 130 -1.89 -7.05 9.90
N PRO A 131 -2.35 -6.66 11.11
CA PRO A 131 -3.59 -7.20 11.67
C PRO A 131 -4.81 -6.89 10.81
N VAL A 132 -4.79 -5.77 10.09
CA VAL A 132 -5.87 -5.35 9.19
C VAL A 132 -5.92 -6.23 7.95
N LEU A 133 -4.77 -6.43 7.29
CA LEU A 133 -4.66 -7.33 6.15
C LEU A 133 -5.02 -8.76 6.53
N LEU A 134 -4.64 -9.21 7.72
CA LEU A 134 -4.98 -10.55 8.20
C LEU A 134 -6.49 -10.72 8.41
N ARG A 135 -7.16 -9.73 9.02
CA ARG A 135 -8.63 -9.73 9.12
C ARG A 135 -9.27 -9.77 7.75
N LEU A 136 -8.79 -8.96 6.80
CA LEU A 136 -9.31 -8.90 5.44
C LEU A 136 -9.19 -10.25 4.73
N ALA A 137 -8.02 -10.90 4.78
CA ALA A 137 -7.79 -12.21 4.15
C ALA A 137 -8.77 -13.29 4.66
N LYS A 138 -9.08 -13.26 5.96
CA LYS A 138 -9.97 -14.24 6.63
C LYS A 138 -11.46 -13.99 6.42
N ASP A 139 -11.85 -12.79 5.99
CA ASP A 139 -13.26 -12.42 5.84
C ASP A 139 -13.84 -12.96 4.53
N ALA A 140 -14.52 -14.11 4.58
CA ALA A 140 -15.13 -14.75 3.43
C ALA A 140 -16.22 -13.91 2.74
N LYS A 141 -16.73 -12.84 3.38
CA LYS A 141 -17.70 -11.93 2.77
C LYS A 141 -17.04 -10.89 1.86
N LYS A 142 -15.74 -10.64 2.03
CA LYS A 142 -15.01 -9.69 1.19
C LYS A 142 -14.67 -10.34 -0.16
N PRO A 143 -14.63 -9.56 -1.25
CA PRO A 143 -14.26 -10.04 -2.57
C PRO A 143 -12.95 -10.85 -2.58
N LEU A 144 -12.93 -11.95 -3.34
CA LEU A 144 -11.77 -12.85 -3.43
C LEU A 144 -10.49 -12.11 -3.82
N ASN A 145 -10.56 -11.17 -4.75
CA ASN A 145 -9.41 -10.38 -5.19
C ASN A 145 -8.77 -9.58 -4.03
N LEU A 146 -9.56 -8.89 -3.20
CA LEU A 146 -9.05 -8.14 -2.05
C LEU A 146 -8.35 -9.04 -1.04
N ARG A 147 -8.92 -10.21 -0.80
CA ARG A 147 -8.35 -11.21 0.11
C ARG A 147 -7.03 -11.77 -0.42
N THR A 148 -6.94 -12.05 -1.72
CA THR A 148 -5.71 -12.52 -2.36
C THR A 148 -4.61 -11.45 -2.29
N ILE A 149 -4.94 -10.17 -2.52
CA ILE A 149 -3.97 -9.07 -2.37
C ILE A 149 -3.45 -9.01 -0.93
N ALA A 150 -4.34 -9.13 0.06
CA ALA A 150 -3.95 -9.16 1.47
C ALA A 150 -3.03 -10.35 1.80
N VAL A 151 -3.32 -11.53 1.26
CA VAL A 151 -2.47 -12.72 1.40
C VAL A 151 -1.08 -12.48 0.82
N ASN A 152 -0.98 -11.94 -0.40
CA ASN A 152 0.30 -11.62 -1.04
C ASN A 152 1.09 -10.59 -0.21
N GLY A 153 0.44 -9.53 0.27
CA GLY A 153 1.06 -8.51 1.11
C GLY A 153 1.63 -9.06 2.43
N LEU A 154 0.83 -9.83 3.15
CA LEU A 154 1.25 -10.50 4.39
C LEU A 154 2.41 -11.45 4.14
N ALA A 155 2.34 -12.23 3.05
CA ALA A 155 3.37 -13.19 2.72
C ALA A 155 4.73 -12.54 2.37
N LYS A 156 4.79 -11.26 2.00
CA LYS A 156 6.06 -10.54 1.76
C LYS A 156 6.87 -10.32 3.05
N THR A 157 6.22 -10.37 4.22
CA THR A 157 6.88 -10.24 5.52
C THR A 157 6.92 -11.59 6.23
N LYS A 158 7.95 -11.81 7.06
CA LYS A 158 8.07 -13.04 7.85
C LYS A 158 6.96 -13.15 8.90
N THR A 159 6.63 -12.03 9.55
CA THR A 159 5.57 -11.90 10.56
C THR A 159 4.20 -12.20 9.94
N GLY A 160 3.86 -11.56 8.82
CA GLY A 160 2.60 -11.78 8.12
C GLY A 160 2.47 -13.22 7.56
N ALA A 161 3.52 -13.78 6.97
CA ALA A 161 3.53 -15.16 6.50
C ALA A 161 3.27 -16.16 7.65
N ARG A 162 3.94 -15.97 8.79
CA ARG A 162 3.72 -16.80 9.98
C ARG A 162 2.30 -16.67 10.53
N ALA A 163 1.74 -15.47 10.55
CA ALA A 163 0.37 -15.24 11.00
C ALA A 163 -0.66 -15.94 10.10
N LEU A 164 -0.48 -15.87 8.77
CA LEU A 164 -1.31 -16.59 7.81
C LEU A 164 -1.28 -18.10 8.01
N LEU A 165 -0.08 -18.68 8.17
CA LEU A 165 0.07 -20.12 8.40
C LEU A 165 -0.58 -20.56 9.71
N THR A 166 -0.39 -19.79 10.78
CA THR A 166 -1.03 -20.06 12.09
C THR A 166 -2.56 -20.12 11.95
N GLU A 167 -3.15 -19.16 11.24
CA GLU A 167 -4.59 -19.10 11.01
C GLU A 167 -5.09 -20.21 10.08
N ALA A 168 -4.29 -20.62 9.09
CA ALA A 168 -4.60 -21.72 8.20
C ALA A 168 -4.60 -23.08 8.92
N GLU A 169 -3.62 -23.30 9.81
CA GLU A 169 -3.49 -24.54 10.61
C GLU A 169 -4.70 -24.77 11.53
N ILE A 170 -5.23 -23.71 12.13
CA ILE A 170 -6.43 -23.76 12.97
C ILE A 170 -7.73 -23.66 12.17
N GLY A 171 -7.65 -23.66 10.84
CA GLY A 171 -8.80 -23.72 9.94
C GLY A 171 -9.60 -22.43 9.82
N ARG A 172 -9.03 -21.28 10.21
CA ARG A 172 -9.66 -19.95 10.16
C ARG A 172 -9.42 -19.20 8.86
N VAL A 173 -8.58 -19.73 7.98
CA VAL A 173 -8.46 -19.27 6.59
C VAL A 173 -9.53 -19.97 5.74
N PRO A 174 -10.34 -19.21 4.97
CA PRO A 174 -11.29 -19.80 4.03
C PRO A 174 -10.64 -20.72 2.99
N ALA A 175 -11.36 -21.76 2.56
CA ALA A 175 -10.81 -22.82 1.71
C ALA A 175 -10.39 -22.34 0.32
N ASP A 176 -11.11 -21.35 -0.22
CA ASP A 176 -10.89 -20.73 -1.53
C ASP A 176 -9.56 -19.97 -1.65
N ILE A 177 -8.95 -19.53 -0.55
CA ILE A 177 -7.62 -18.89 -0.54
C ILE A 177 -6.52 -19.75 0.08
N SER A 178 -6.83 -20.97 0.52
CA SER A 178 -5.84 -21.85 1.18
C SER A 178 -4.66 -22.19 0.26
N PHE A 179 -4.92 -22.36 -1.04
CA PHE A 179 -3.88 -22.55 -2.05
C PHE A 179 -2.99 -21.31 -2.19
N ALA A 180 -3.59 -20.11 -2.26
CA ALA A 180 -2.84 -18.85 -2.32
C ALA A 180 -1.96 -18.69 -1.08
N VAL A 181 -2.48 -18.94 0.12
CA VAL A 181 -1.67 -18.88 1.36
C VAL A 181 -0.48 -19.83 1.28
N GLY A 182 -0.68 -21.08 0.86
CA GLY A 182 0.43 -22.03 0.68
C GLY A 182 1.46 -21.54 -0.34
N ASN A 183 1.02 -21.13 -1.52
CA ASN A 183 1.92 -20.63 -2.58
C ASN A 183 2.75 -19.42 -2.12
N GLU A 184 2.08 -18.39 -1.61
CA GLU A 184 2.73 -17.12 -1.27
C GLU A 184 3.69 -17.27 -0.07
N THR A 185 3.36 -18.10 0.91
CA THR A 185 4.21 -18.29 2.10
C THR A 185 5.38 -19.26 1.87
N ALA A 186 5.36 -20.04 0.78
CA ALA A 186 6.45 -20.94 0.43
C ALA A 186 7.77 -20.22 0.09
N GLN A 187 7.77 -18.90 -0.09
CA GLN A 187 9.01 -18.15 -0.30
C GLN A 187 9.90 -18.08 0.96
N HIS A 188 9.33 -18.27 2.15
CA HIS A 188 10.10 -18.25 3.40
C HIS A 188 10.61 -19.65 3.76
N PRO A 189 11.95 -19.89 3.84
CA PRO A 189 12.51 -21.24 3.96
C PRO A 189 12.05 -22.08 5.15
N ARG A 190 11.69 -21.45 6.28
CA ARG A 190 11.25 -22.17 7.49
C ARG A 190 9.76 -22.52 7.44
N GLU A 191 9.02 -21.82 6.60
CA GLU A 191 7.57 -21.87 6.42
C GLU A 191 7.16 -22.79 5.25
N LYS A 192 8.09 -23.05 4.31
CA LYS A 192 7.95 -24.01 3.18
C LYS A 192 7.31 -25.34 3.58
N THR A 193 7.73 -25.91 4.70
CA THR A 193 7.34 -27.26 5.12
C THR A 193 5.87 -27.37 5.55
N CYS A 194 5.23 -26.27 5.95
CA CYS A 194 3.80 -26.20 6.24
C CYS A 194 2.99 -25.70 5.04
N ALA A 195 3.55 -24.77 4.25
CA ALA A 195 2.97 -24.32 2.98
C ALA A 195 2.65 -25.48 2.02
N HIS A 196 3.60 -26.41 1.80
CA HIS A 196 3.41 -27.58 0.94
C HIS A 196 2.35 -28.58 1.42
N ARG A 197 1.89 -28.47 2.67
CA ARG A 197 0.91 -29.38 3.27
C ARG A 197 -0.51 -28.83 3.31
N LEU A 198 -0.72 -27.57 2.94
CA LEU A 198 -2.06 -26.99 2.84
C LEU A 198 -2.84 -27.67 1.69
N PRO A 199 -3.99 -28.31 1.98
CA PRO A 199 -4.75 -29.01 0.95
C PRO A 199 -5.42 -28.00 0.01
N SER A 200 -5.48 -28.34 -1.28
CA SER A 200 -6.25 -27.61 -2.30
C SER A 200 -7.78 -27.76 -2.13
N SER A 201 -8.23 -28.58 -1.18
CA SER A 201 -9.64 -28.87 -0.93
C SER A 201 -9.95 -29.00 0.56
N SER A 202 -11.16 -28.58 0.94
CA SER A 202 -11.68 -28.37 2.30
C SER A 202 -11.76 -29.61 3.22
N LEU A 203 -11.32 -30.78 2.76
CA LEU A 203 -11.66 -32.09 3.35
C LEU A 203 -10.68 -32.63 4.40
N ARG A 204 -9.54 -31.96 4.70
CA ARG A 204 -8.55 -32.48 5.67
C ARG A 204 -8.05 -31.48 6.73
N ARG A 205 -8.92 -30.59 7.21
CA ARG A 205 -8.55 -29.55 8.22
C ARG A 205 -8.06 -30.10 9.57
N ARG A 206 -8.57 -31.24 10.05
CA ARG A 206 -8.18 -31.81 11.36
C ARG A 206 -6.77 -32.44 11.39
N ASP A 207 -6.21 -32.75 10.23
CA ASP A 207 -4.91 -33.44 10.12
C ASP A 207 -3.71 -32.47 10.02
N LEU A 208 -3.95 -31.22 9.58
CA LEU A 208 -2.93 -30.16 9.47
C LEU A 208 -2.37 -29.74 10.83
N ALA A 209 -3.26 -29.45 11.79
CA ALA A 209 -2.89 -29.04 13.13
C ALA A 209 -2.07 -30.11 13.89
N LYS A 210 -2.13 -31.38 13.48
CA LYS A 210 -1.31 -32.47 14.03
C LYS A 210 0.04 -32.61 13.32
N ARG A 211 0.10 -32.30 12.01
CA ARG A 211 1.30 -32.47 11.18
C ARG A 211 2.28 -31.30 11.23
N CYS A 212 1.84 -30.09 11.59
CA CYS A 212 2.71 -28.92 11.78
C CYS A 212 3.11 -28.65 13.26
N ARG A 213 2.36 -29.21 14.23
CA ARG A 213 2.61 -29.06 15.68
C ARG A 213 4.03 -29.39 16.20
N PRO A 214 4.76 -30.39 15.68
CA PRO A 214 6.04 -30.79 16.28
C PRO A 214 7.17 -29.74 16.22
N TRP A 215 6.99 -28.66 15.45
CA TRP A 215 8.06 -27.69 15.18
C TRP A 215 8.04 -26.44 16.07
N LEU A 216 6.91 -26.12 16.72
CA LEU A 216 6.85 -25.02 17.69
C LEU A 216 7.56 -25.37 19.00
N SER A 217 7.62 -26.65 19.37
CA SER A 217 8.34 -27.15 20.54
C SER A 217 9.87 -27.15 20.40
N LEU A 218 10.41 -26.87 19.20
CA LEU A 218 11.85 -26.76 18.93
C LEU A 218 12.33 -25.29 18.85
N LEU A 219 11.49 -24.32 19.22
CA LEU A 219 11.72 -22.88 19.05
C LEU A 219 11.37 -22.06 20.31
N GLN A 220 11.74 -22.56 21.50
CA GLN A 220 12.17 -21.67 22.59
C GLN A 220 13.65 -21.36 22.42
#